data_AF-A0A644TH75-F1
#
_entry.id   AF-A0A644TH75-F1
#
_cell.length_a   1.000
_cell.length_b   1.000
_cell.length_c   1.000
_cell.angle_alpha   90.00
_cell.angle_beta   90.00
_cell.angle_gamma   90.00
#
_symmetry.space_group_name_H-M   'P 1'
#
loop_
_entity.id
_entity.type
_entity.pdbx_description
1 polymer ?
#
loop_
_entity_poly.entity_id
_entity_poly.type
_entity_poly.pdbx_seq_one_letter_code
_entity_poly.pdbx_strand_id
1 'polypeptide(L)'
;MWLYEENECCDPKMLNRSLCLILEALGDEASDRAFYQYLLTIAPDCEQREIIKSIRDDEIKHFKMFRIIYQEITCEQPTPEQKQDFEEPENYCAAIQKAIFGELGAVELYRKIMFGLCSQRHRDMLFEIITDEIKHSGKWNFLYSKNCCSCGCD
;
A
#
# COMPACT_ATOMS: atom_id res chain seq x y z
N MET A 1 4.66 -31.60 30.22
CA MET A 1 4.43 -30.84 28.99
C MET A 1 4.48 -29.37 29.38
N TRP A 2 5.65 -28.75 29.25
CA TRP A 2 5.83 -27.34 29.58
C TRP A 2 5.33 -26.53 28.39
N LEU A 3 4.24 -25.79 28.58
CA LEU A 3 3.82 -24.74 27.66
C LEU A 3 4.82 -23.60 27.83
N TYR A 4 5.72 -23.43 26.87
CA TYR A 4 6.53 -22.22 26.77
C TYR A 4 5.56 -21.08 26.43
N GLU A 5 5.26 -20.22 27.39
CA GLU A 5 4.82 -18.87 27.08
C GLU A 5 6.02 -18.16 26.43
N GLU A 6 6.01 -18.09 25.09
CA GLU A 6 6.83 -17.13 24.36
C GLU A 6 6.35 -15.73 24.74
N ASN A 7 6.86 -15.21 25.86
CA ASN A 7 6.99 -13.78 26.03
C ASN A 7 8.07 -13.32 25.05
N GLU A 8 7.74 -13.24 23.75
CA GLU A 8 8.53 -12.47 22.80
C GLU A 8 8.48 -11.02 23.27
N CYS A 9 9.49 -10.61 24.04
CA CYS A 9 9.75 -9.21 24.28
C CYS A 9 9.93 -8.52 22.92
N CYS A 10 9.03 -7.61 22.63
CA CYS A 10 9.07 -6.76 21.45
C CYS A 10 10.45 -6.09 21.32
N ASP A 11 11.20 -6.31 20.23
CA ASP A 11 12.48 -5.61 20.01
C ASP A 11 12.19 -4.11 19.83
N PRO A 12 12.58 -3.25 20.80
CA PRO A 12 12.23 -1.83 20.75
C PRO A 12 12.85 -1.10 19.55
N LYS A 13 14.00 -1.57 19.04
CA LYS A 13 14.65 -0.98 17.87
C LYS A 13 13.87 -1.28 16.60
N MET A 14 13.40 -2.53 16.46
CA MET A 14 12.59 -2.92 15.32
C MET A 14 11.22 -2.25 15.37
N LEU A 15 10.59 -2.18 16.54
CA LEU A 15 9.32 -1.47 16.71
C LEU A 15 9.43 0.01 16.32
N ASN A 16 10.45 0.71 16.83
CA ASN A 16 10.66 2.13 16.49
C ASN A 16 10.88 2.33 15.00
N ARG A 17 11.63 1.43 14.35
CA ARG A 17 11.78 1.46 12.90
C ARG A 17 10.44 1.26 12.19
N SER A 18 9.63 0.29 12.61
CA SER A 18 8.30 0.08 12.04
C SER A 18 7.40 1.30 12.20
N LEU A 19 7.45 2.00 13.33
CA LEU A 19 6.69 3.23 13.54
C LEU A 19 7.09 4.35 12.55
N CYS A 20 8.39 4.54 12.29
CA CYS A 20 8.85 5.46 11.25
C CYS A 20 8.31 5.06 9.87
N LEU A 21 8.43 3.78 9.51
CA LEU A 21 7.97 3.28 8.21
C LEU A 21 6.44 3.34 8.06
N ILE A 22 5.67 3.30 9.16
CA ILE A 22 4.22 3.54 9.11
C ILE A 22 3.91 4.99 8.73
N LEU A 23 4.70 5.97 9.18
CA LEU A 23 4.50 7.38 8.79
C LEU A 23 4.80 7.61 7.31
N GLU A 24 5.82 6.92 6.78
CA GLU A 24 6.13 6.87 5.34
C GLU A 24 4.96 6.24 4.56
N ALA A 25 4.50 5.06 4.98
CA ALA A 25 3.38 4.34 4.37
C ALA A 25 2.10 5.18 4.33
N LEU A 26 1.77 5.91 5.41
CA LEU A 26 0.63 6.82 5.41
C LEU A 26 0.74 7.92 4.33
N GLY A 27 1.95 8.42 4.08
CA GLY A 27 2.19 9.38 3.01
C GLY A 27 2.01 8.75 1.62
N ASP A 28 2.52 7.53 1.44
CA ASP A 28 2.40 6.78 0.17
C ASP A 28 0.93 6.46 -0.14
N GLU A 29 0.20 5.84 0.79
CA GLU A 29 -1.23 5.52 0.68
C GLU A 29 -2.10 6.74 0.32
N ALA A 30 -1.79 7.91 0.90
CA ALA A 30 -2.50 9.14 0.57
C ALA A 30 -2.19 9.62 -0.87
N SER A 31 -0.95 9.42 -1.32
CA SER A 31 -0.49 9.77 -2.66
C SER A 31 -1.07 8.81 -3.71
N ASP A 32 -1.07 7.51 -3.42
CA ASP A 32 -1.63 6.46 -4.28
C ASP A 32 -3.13 6.62 -4.43
N ARG A 33 -3.85 6.89 -3.34
CA ARG A 33 -5.26 7.28 -3.40
C ARG A 33 -5.51 8.46 -4.35
N ALA A 34 -4.71 9.52 -4.27
CA ALA A 34 -4.86 10.69 -5.14
C ALA A 34 -4.53 10.35 -6.60
N PHE A 35 -3.47 9.58 -6.81
CA PHE A 35 -3.05 9.11 -8.12
C PHE A 35 -4.10 8.20 -8.79
N TYR A 36 -4.67 7.25 -8.06
CA TYR A 36 -5.74 6.38 -8.54
C TYR A 36 -7.05 7.15 -8.75
N GLN A 37 -7.31 8.20 -7.96
CA GLN A 37 -8.43 9.10 -8.21
C GLN A 37 -8.30 9.85 -9.54
N TYR A 38 -7.09 10.26 -9.91
CA TYR A 38 -6.82 10.83 -11.24
C TYR A 38 -6.99 9.78 -12.34
N LEU A 39 -6.44 8.56 -12.17
CA LEU A 39 -6.55 7.48 -13.15
C LEU A 39 -7.99 7.11 -13.52
N LEU A 40 -8.92 7.22 -12.57
CA LEU A 40 -10.36 7.05 -12.85
C LEU A 40 -10.92 8.02 -13.90
N THR A 41 -10.30 9.19 -14.07
CA THR A 41 -10.74 10.21 -15.03
C THR A 41 -10.28 9.91 -16.46
N ILE A 42 -9.17 9.17 -16.61
CA ILE A 42 -8.56 8.84 -17.90
C ILE A 42 -8.73 7.36 -18.30
N ALA A 43 -9.30 6.54 -17.42
CA ALA A 43 -9.55 5.13 -17.68
C ALA A 43 -10.48 4.92 -18.91
N PRO A 44 -10.11 4.07 -19.89
CA PRO A 44 -10.80 3.99 -21.18
C PRO A 44 -12.23 3.46 -21.14
N ASP A 45 -12.57 2.61 -20.18
CA ASP A 45 -13.85 1.92 -20.13
C ASP A 45 -14.36 1.67 -18.69
N CYS A 46 -15.61 1.23 -18.57
CA CYS A 46 -16.26 0.97 -17.28
C CYS A 46 -15.58 -0.14 -16.47
N GLU A 47 -15.10 -1.20 -17.11
CA GLU A 47 -14.47 -2.33 -16.42
C GLU A 47 -13.17 -1.88 -15.74
N GLN A 48 -12.35 -1.14 -16.49
CA GLN A 48 -11.10 -0.60 -15.96
C GLN A 48 -11.33 0.40 -14.83
N ARG A 49 -12.34 1.26 -14.96
CA ARG A 49 -12.73 2.19 -13.88
C ARG A 49 -13.13 1.46 -12.60
N GLU A 50 -13.92 0.40 -12.68
CA GLU A 50 -14.31 -0.35 -11.48
C GLU A 50 -13.12 -1.10 -10.86
N ILE A 51 -12.19 -1.60 -11.67
CA ILE A 51 -10.94 -2.18 -11.16
C ILE A 51 -10.13 -1.13 -10.40
N ILE A 52 -9.84 0.03 -11.00
CA ILE A 52 -9.07 1.11 -10.37
C ILE A 52 -9.77 1.62 -9.11
N LYS A 53 -11.09 1.78 -9.16
CA LYS A 53 -11.90 2.21 -8.02
C LYS A 53 -11.78 1.24 -6.86
N SER A 54 -11.79 -0.07 -7.13
CA SER A 54 -11.63 -1.09 -6.09
C SER A 54 -10.26 -1.03 -5.43
N ILE A 55 -9.19 -0.72 -6.18
CA ILE A 55 -7.83 -0.54 -5.64
C ILE A 55 -7.79 0.71 -4.75
N ARG A 56 -8.24 1.86 -5.27
CA ARG A 56 -8.33 3.12 -4.51
C ARG A 56 -9.12 2.98 -3.21
N ASP A 57 -10.20 2.20 -3.21
CA ASP A 57 -11.02 1.98 -2.01
C ASP A 57 -10.28 1.12 -0.96
N ASP A 58 -9.43 0.18 -1.41
CA ASP A 58 -8.51 -0.55 -0.54
C ASP A 58 -7.42 0.39 0.03
N GLU A 59 -6.81 1.30 -0.74
CA GLU A 59 -5.86 2.31 -0.21
C GLU A 59 -6.48 3.18 0.91
N ILE A 60 -7.75 3.57 0.75
CA ILE A 60 -8.49 4.31 1.79
C ILE A 60 -8.65 3.47 3.06
N LYS A 61 -8.80 2.14 2.93
CA LYS A 61 -8.87 1.20 4.06
C LYS A 61 -7.49 1.07 4.70
N HIS A 62 -6.44 0.86 3.92
CA HIS A 62 -5.07 0.67 4.39
C HIS A 62 -4.55 1.89 5.14
N PHE A 63 -4.75 3.11 4.60
CA PHE A 63 -4.44 4.35 5.33
C PHE A 63 -5.08 4.38 6.72
N LYS A 64 -6.36 3.97 6.85
CA LYS A 64 -7.04 3.91 8.16
C LYS A 64 -6.43 2.84 9.06
N MET A 65 -6.09 1.67 8.52
CA MET A 65 -5.48 0.57 9.26
C MET A 65 -4.11 0.96 9.81
N PHE A 66 -3.26 1.62 9.01
CA PHE A 66 -1.98 2.15 9.46
C PHE A 66 -2.14 3.17 10.60
N ARG A 67 -3.13 4.06 10.52
CA ARG A 67 -3.45 4.99 11.61
C ARG A 67 -3.84 4.27 12.90
N ILE A 68 -4.65 3.22 12.80
CA ILE A 68 -5.08 2.41 13.95
C ILE A 68 -3.86 1.74 14.59
N ILE A 69 -3.01 1.07 13.79
CA ILE A 69 -1.80 0.40 14.27
C ILE A 69 -0.91 1.41 15.01
N TYR A 70 -0.64 2.56 14.40
CA TYR A 70 0.21 3.59 15.00
C TYR A 70 -0.37 4.12 16.33
N GLN A 71 -1.65 4.50 16.34
CA GLN A 71 -2.32 5.05 17.51
C GLN A 71 -2.37 4.07 18.68
N GLU A 72 -2.60 2.79 18.41
CA GLU A 72 -2.67 1.78 19.47
C GLU A 72 -1.31 1.47 20.09
N ILE A 73 -0.22 1.63 19.34
CA ILE A 73 1.15 1.42 19.84
C ILE A 73 1.65 2.65 20.60
N THR A 74 1.37 3.85 20.09
CA THR A 74 1.98 5.10 20.58
C THR A 74 1.06 5.93 21.48
N CYS A 75 -0.24 5.67 21.44
CA CYS A 75 -1.30 6.55 21.99
C CYS A 75 -1.34 7.95 21.35
N GLU A 76 -0.69 8.15 20.19
CA GLU A 76 -0.59 9.43 19.50
C GLU A 76 -1.22 9.39 18.10
N GLN A 77 -1.63 10.55 17.61
CA GLN A 77 -2.07 10.70 16.22
C GLN A 77 -0.86 10.71 15.29
N PRO A 78 -0.81 9.88 14.23
CA PRO A 78 0.30 9.92 13.29
C PRO A 78 0.28 11.20 12.48
N THR A 79 1.47 11.73 12.19
CA THR A 79 1.66 12.81 11.22
C THR A 79 2.30 12.18 9.97
N PRO A 80 1.53 11.94 8.89
CA PRO A 80 2.07 11.34 7.67
C PRO A 80 3.24 12.16 7.10
N GLU A 81 4.21 11.47 6.50
CA GLU A 81 5.25 12.17 5.75
C GLU A 81 4.65 12.89 4.54
N GLN A 82 5.10 14.13 4.33
CA GLN A 82 4.72 14.90 3.14
C GLN A 82 5.42 14.30 1.93
N LYS A 83 4.64 13.77 0.99
CA LYS A 83 5.16 13.35 -0.31
C LYS A 83 5.19 14.53 -1.27
N GLN A 84 6.04 14.44 -2.30
CA GLN A 84 6.16 15.47 -3.34
C GLN A 84 4.84 15.67 -4.10
N ASP A 85 4.73 16.84 -4.74
CA ASP A 85 3.58 17.18 -5.55
C ASP A 85 3.34 16.14 -6.65
N PHE A 86 2.06 15.87 -6.91
CA PHE A 86 1.62 14.95 -7.94
C PHE A 86 2.10 15.40 -9.32
N GLU A 87 2.86 14.53 -10.00
CA GLU A 87 3.19 14.68 -11.42
C GLU A 87 2.23 13.87 -12.27
N GLU A 88 1.58 14.54 -13.23
CA GLU A 88 0.67 13.91 -14.17
C GLU A 88 1.45 12.91 -15.06
N PRO A 89 0.98 11.65 -15.20
CA PRO A 89 1.65 10.67 -16.03
C PRO A 89 1.54 11.03 -17.51
N GLU A 90 2.57 10.72 -18.30
CA GLU A 90 2.63 11.00 -19.74
C GLU A 90 1.45 10.39 -20.51
N ASN A 91 1.05 9.17 -20.13
CA ASN A 91 -0.09 8.47 -20.68
C ASN A 91 -0.58 7.40 -19.71
N TYR A 92 -1.74 6.82 -20.02
CA TYR A 92 -2.39 5.81 -19.19
C TYR A 92 -1.52 4.55 -18.98
N CYS A 93 -0.76 4.12 -19.98
CA CYS A 93 0.13 2.96 -19.86
C CYS A 93 1.34 3.24 -18.95
N ALA A 94 1.94 4.43 -19.06
CA ALA A 94 2.99 4.87 -18.15
C ALA A 94 2.47 4.97 -16.70
N ALA A 95 1.23 5.43 -16.52
CA ALA A 95 0.58 5.48 -15.22
C ALA A 95 0.35 4.08 -14.61
N ILE A 96 -0.13 3.12 -15.40
CA ILE A 96 -0.28 1.72 -14.96
C ILE A 96 1.09 1.13 -14.58
N GLN A 97 2.12 1.37 -15.40
CA GLN A 97 3.47 0.88 -15.10
C GLN A 97 3.99 1.44 -13.75
N LYS A 98 3.79 2.73 -13.52
CA LYS A 98 4.10 3.36 -12.23
C LYS A 98 3.35 2.70 -11.08
N ALA A 99 2.05 2.47 -11.24
CA ALA A 99 1.22 1.80 -10.22
C ALA A 99 1.75 0.39 -9.89
N ILE A 100 2.07 -0.44 -10.90
CA ILE A 100 2.61 -1.80 -10.68
C ILE A 100 3.84 -1.79 -9.76
N PHE A 101 4.80 -0.91 -10.05
CA PHE A 101 6.02 -0.84 -9.25
C PHE A 101 5.81 -0.13 -7.90
N GLY A 102 4.81 0.75 -7.81
CA GLY A 102 4.30 1.30 -6.54
C GLY A 102 3.86 0.18 -5.60
N GLU A 103 2.90 -0.65 -6.03
CA GLU A 103 2.36 -1.73 -5.18
C GLU A 103 3.44 -2.73 -4.77
N LEU A 104 4.35 -3.07 -5.69
CA LEU A 104 5.45 -3.98 -5.40
C LEU A 104 6.44 -3.38 -4.38
N GLY A 105 6.70 -2.08 -4.47
CA GLY A 105 7.47 -1.33 -3.47
C GLY A 105 6.77 -1.30 -2.10
N ALA A 106 5.46 -1.10 -2.09
CA ALA A 106 4.64 -1.14 -0.89
C ALA A 106 4.73 -2.51 -0.19
N VAL A 107 4.66 -3.63 -0.94
CA VAL A 107 4.87 -4.99 -0.41
C VAL A 107 6.22 -5.11 0.32
N GLU A 108 7.30 -4.56 -0.25
CA GLU A 108 8.63 -4.61 0.37
C GLU A 108 8.72 -3.75 1.64
N LEU A 109 8.12 -2.55 1.61
CA LEU A 109 8.06 -1.63 2.75
C LEU A 109 7.25 -2.24 3.89
N TYR A 110 6.04 -2.73 3.60
CA TYR A 110 5.11 -3.23 4.61
C TYR A 110 5.60 -4.52 5.25
N ARG A 111 6.33 -5.36 4.52
CA ARG A 111 7.01 -6.52 5.11
C ARG A 111 8.03 -6.11 6.19
N LYS A 112 8.76 -5.01 5.99
CA LYS A 112 9.70 -4.47 7.00
C LYS A 112 8.96 -3.94 8.22
N ILE A 113 7.80 -3.30 8.04
CA ILE A 113 6.93 -2.89 9.15
C ILE A 113 6.52 -4.13 9.96
N MET A 114 6.08 -5.19 9.29
CA MET A 114 5.56 -6.41 9.93
C MET A 114 6.58 -7.07 10.86
N PHE A 115 7.86 -7.03 10.50
CA PHE A 115 8.94 -7.63 11.30
C PHE A 115 9.15 -6.96 12.65
N GLY A 116 8.77 -5.69 12.80
CA GLY A 116 8.85 -4.98 14.08
C GLY A 116 7.54 -4.92 14.87
N LEU A 117 6.43 -5.47 14.34
CA LEU A 117 5.15 -5.50 15.04
C LEU A 117 5.08 -6.71 15.97
N CYS A 118 4.62 -6.47 17.20
CA CYS A 118 4.69 -7.45 18.27
C CYS A 118 3.34 -8.11 18.58
N SER A 119 2.22 -7.43 18.32
CA SER A 119 0.91 -8.05 18.50
C SER A 119 0.49 -8.84 17.25
N GLN A 120 -0.06 -10.04 17.46
CA GLN A 120 -0.63 -10.83 16.38
C GLN A 120 -1.70 -10.04 15.61
N ARG A 121 -2.53 -9.28 16.33
CA ARG A 121 -3.58 -8.45 15.74
C ARG A 121 -3.04 -7.43 14.74
N HIS A 122 -1.99 -6.69 15.10
CA HIS A 122 -1.37 -5.72 14.20
C HIS A 122 -0.69 -6.41 13.02
N ARG A 123 -0.08 -7.58 13.24
CA ARG A 123 0.51 -8.40 12.18
C ARG A 123 -0.55 -8.92 11.20
N ASP A 124 -1.71 -9.36 11.68
CA ASP A 124 -2.82 -9.81 10.83
C ASP A 124 -3.38 -8.68 9.98
N MET A 125 -3.56 -7.49 10.58
CA MET A 125 -3.95 -6.28 9.85
C MET A 125 -2.94 -5.96 8.74
N LEU A 126 -1.65 -5.99 9.06
CA LEU A 126 -0.62 -5.66 8.07
C LEU A 126 -0.46 -6.76 7.01
N PHE A 127 -0.73 -8.03 7.36
CA PHE A 127 -0.79 -9.13 6.41
C PHE A 127 -1.91 -8.92 5.40
N GLU A 128 -3.09 -8.48 5.85
CA GLU A 128 -4.20 -8.11 4.94
C GLU A 128 -3.75 -7.04 3.94
N ILE A 129 -3.12 -5.95 4.42
CA ILE A 129 -2.60 -4.88 3.55
C ILE A 129 -1.61 -5.45 2.52
N ILE A 130 -0.60 -6.22 2.96
CA ILE A 130 0.39 -6.82 2.04
C ILE A 130 -0.27 -7.70 0.97
N THR A 131 -1.26 -8.51 1.36
CA THR A 131 -1.96 -9.37 0.39
C THR A 131 -2.85 -8.57 -0.57
N ASP A 132 -3.41 -7.46 -0.12
CA ASP A 132 -4.13 -6.52 -0.97
C ASP A 132 -3.17 -5.87 -1.99
N GLU A 133 -1.96 -5.45 -1.60
CA GLU A 133 -0.97 -4.90 -2.55
C GLU A 133 -0.53 -5.90 -3.62
N ILE A 134 -0.34 -7.16 -3.25
CA ILE A 134 -0.06 -8.23 -4.22
C ILE A 134 -1.25 -8.37 -5.18
N LYS A 135 -2.49 -8.35 -4.66
CA LYS A 135 -3.71 -8.39 -5.48
C LYS A 135 -3.82 -7.17 -6.39
N HIS A 136 -3.46 -5.97 -5.94
CA HIS A 136 -3.42 -4.75 -6.73
C HIS A 136 -2.44 -4.88 -7.90
N SER A 137 -1.22 -5.36 -7.64
CA SER A 137 -0.23 -5.61 -8.70
C SER A 137 -0.76 -6.57 -9.78
N GLY A 138 -1.53 -7.59 -9.39
CA GLY A 138 -2.20 -8.50 -10.33
C GLY A 138 -3.25 -7.80 -11.19
N LYS A 139 -4.08 -6.93 -10.58
CA LYS A 139 -5.07 -6.11 -11.30
C LYS A 139 -4.40 -5.14 -12.27
N TRP A 140 -3.33 -4.46 -11.85
CA TRP A 140 -2.58 -3.55 -12.72
C TRP A 140 -1.91 -4.27 -13.89
N ASN A 141 -1.34 -5.45 -13.67
CA ASN A 141 -0.80 -6.27 -14.76
C ASN A 141 -1.87 -6.68 -15.79
N PHE A 142 -3.07 -7.00 -15.32
CA PHE A 142 -4.21 -7.24 -16.22
C PHE A 142 -4.56 -5.98 -17.04
N LEU A 143 -4.64 -4.81 -16.41
CA LEU A 143 -4.90 -3.54 -17.11
C LEU A 143 -3.79 -3.22 -18.12
N TYR A 144 -2.52 -3.42 -17.76
CA TYR A 144 -1.38 -3.20 -18.65
C TYR A 144 -1.48 -4.06 -19.92
N SER A 145 -1.82 -5.34 -19.75
CA SER A 145 -2.00 -6.29 -20.85
C SER A 145 -3.24 -5.96 -21.70
N LYS A 146 -4.36 -5.62 -21.06
CA LYS A 146 -5.63 -5.27 -21.72
C LYS A 146 -5.48 -4.05 -22.64
N ASN A 147 -4.64 -3.08 -22.25
CA ASN A 147 -4.41 -1.86 -23.02
C ASN A 147 -3.23 -1.98 -24.00
N CYS A 148 -2.69 -3.18 -24.22
CA CYS A 148 -1.58 -3.41 -25.15
C CYS A 148 -0.37 -2.47 -24.88
N CYS A 149 -0.08 -2.20 -23.60
CA CYS A 149 0.88 -1.17 -23.21
C CYS A 149 2.34 -1.48 -23.59
N SER A 150 2.64 -2.71 -24.01
CA SER A 150 3.94 -3.15 -24.53
C SER A 150 3.92 -3.49 -26.02
N CYS A 151 2.78 -3.32 -26.71
CA CYS A 151 2.70 -3.60 -28.14
C CYS A 151 3.40 -2.47 -28.91
N GLY A 152 4.52 -2.80 -29.55
CA GLY A 152 5.19 -1.89 -30.48
C GLY A 152 4.28 -1.51 -31.65
N CYS A 153 4.47 -0.28 -32.12
CA CYS A 153 3.85 0.28 -33.32
C CYS A 153 3.95 -0.70 -34.51
N ASP A 154 2.81 -1.05 -35.11
CA ASP A 154 2.77 -1.48 -36.52
C ASP A 154 2.90 -0.25 -37.44
#